data_AF-A0A0P0X0D8-F1
#
_entry.id   AF-A0A0P0X0D8-F1
#
_cell.length_a   1.000
_cell.length_b   1.000
_cell.length_c   1.000
_cell.angle_alpha   90.00
_cell.angle_beta   90.00
_cell.angle_gamma   90.00
#
_symmetry.space_group_name_H-M   'P 1'
#
loop_
_entity.id
_entity.type
_entity.pdbx_description
1 polymer ?
#
loop_
_entity_poly.entity_id
_entity_poly.type
_entity_poly.pdbx_seq_one_letter_code
_entity_poly.pdbx_strand_id
1 'polypeptide(L)'
;MAPPAAGAAIPRDALLRIAAPLRDSLAAAPYAPPEGSSTSTKSLLSSLLPSSHPQAPAGGGGARSKEAAGLLLFCAAARAASPEYPALHWVPVALSDAAAAAVEEMAAAGGWGDVGEMVVGMMPEVVPPLKDVVKATCVDTEDEEIGKEKPPKEHAVVAAHQFRWLVSQVTYPKLGDLCWLVIPCALTALDHWSPEVKEQGMVSFMHIAKSVKATELNLYEDAILDACCHNIPADDELWYRAVEVSVLLLTCTQRSNPRSPWYDRMLAEMLGHLERQPLNKKRRVAWLTLIGPVFEAMGLFLLAHFRLLFSLFFQWMHADDDKTVLLVLERIHEVIKLTWIRKSPYTSRLVDELVLLYKESATRSSREVVWNHILEMLATLQKCKGQQFEEAWKKHEVDPDLTMLLSCFNELCTKNHSS
;
A
#
# COMPACT_ATOMS: atom_id res chain seq x y z
N MET A 1 12.09 38.72 -1.20
CA MET A 1 10.74 38.76 -0.57
C MET A 1 10.10 37.42 -0.86
N ALA A 2 9.72 36.63 0.14
CA ALA A 2 9.01 35.37 -0.10
C ALA A 2 7.65 35.68 -0.77
N PRO A 3 7.18 34.85 -1.72
CA PRO A 3 5.83 35.02 -2.26
C PRO A 3 4.81 34.99 -1.11
N PRO A 4 3.71 35.75 -1.20
CA PRO A 4 2.66 35.68 -0.20
C PRO A 4 2.15 34.24 -0.10
N ALA A 5 1.89 33.78 1.12
CA ALA A 5 1.28 32.49 1.39
C ALA A 5 -0.01 32.35 0.56
N ALA A 6 -0.18 31.23 -0.14
CA ALA A 6 -1.30 30.96 -1.02
C ALA A 6 -2.64 31.07 -0.26
N GLY A 7 -2.69 30.61 0.98
CA GLY A 7 -3.87 30.71 1.83
C GLY A 7 -4.33 32.17 2.10
N ALA A 8 -3.43 33.15 1.97
CA ALA A 8 -3.78 34.56 2.15
C ALA A 8 -4.63 35.14 0.99
N ALA A 9 -4.73 34.41 -0.14
CA ALA A 9 -5.56 34.79 -1.28
C ALA A 9 -7.06 34.73 -0.97
N ILE A 10 -7.49 33.85 -0.06
CA ILE A 10 -8.91 33.72 0.31
C ILE A 10 -9.31 34.87 1.24
N PRO A 11 -10.31 35.69 0.89
CA PRO A 11 -10.80 36.75 1.77
C PRO A 11 -11.31 36.20 3.11
N ARG A 12 -11.05 36.91 4.21
CA ARG A 12 -11.43 36.45 5.56
C ARG A 12 -12.94 36.31 5.74
N ASP A 13 -13.71 37.21 5.16
CA ASP A 13 -15.17 37.16 5.10
C ASP A 13 -15.66 35.91 4.36
N ALA A 14 -14.99 35.50 3.28
CA ALA A 14 -15.27 34.24 2.60
C ALA A 14 -14.96 33.05 3.52
N LEU A 15 -13.81 33.02 4.21
CA LEU A 15 -13.47 31.96 5.16
C LEU A 15 -14.54 31.80 6.26
N LEU A 16 -15.00 32.90 6.85
CA LEU A 16 -16.03 32.87 7.89
C LEU A 16 -17.37 32.37 7.37
N ARG A 17 -17.77 32.81 6.16
CA ARG A 17 -19.00 32.39 5.50
C ARG A 17 -18.98 30.90 5.15
N ILE A 18 -17.87 30.39 4.62
CA ILE A 18 -17.68 28.97 4.28
C ILE A 18 -17.66 28.10 5.54
N ALA A 19 -17.01 28.56 6.61
CA ALA A 19 -16.89 27.82 7.86
C ALA A 19 -18.20 27.76 8.67
N ALA A 20 -19.16 28.66 8.44
CA ALA A 20 -20.42 28.71 9.18
C ALA A 20 -21.25 27.41 9.10
N PRO A 21 -21.66 26.92 7.92
CA PRO A 21 -22.43 25.68 7.81
C PRO A 21 -21.66 24.45 8.32
N LEU A 22 -20.33 24.45 8.20
CA LEU A 22 -19.48 23.37 8.72
C LEU A 22 -19.50 23.33 10.25
N ARG A 23 -19.48 24.50 10.91
CA ARG A 23 -19.53 24.59 12.37
C ARG A 23 -20.85 24.06 12.92
N ASP A 24 -21.96 24.41 12.29
CA ASP A 24 -23.30 23.94 12.68
C ASP A 24 -23.42 22.42 12.46
N SER A 25 -22.93 21.93 11.32
CA SER A 25 -22.90 20.51 10.98
C SER A 25 -22.01 19.70 11.94
N LEU A 26 -20.84 20.22 12.28
CA LEU A 26 -19.94 19.61 13.27
C LEU A 26 -20.60 19.58 14.65
N ALA A 27 -21.22 20.68 15.08
CA ALA A 27 -21.91 20.75 16.37
C ALA A 27 -23.01 19.68 16.48
N ALA A 28 -23.80 19.50 15.42
CA ALA A 28 -24.87 18.52 15.34
C ALA A 28 -24.38 17.05 15.18
N ALA A 29 -23.14 16.82 14.74
CA ALA A 29 -22.64 15.47 14.49
C ALA A 29 -22.61 14.62 15.79
N PRO A 30 -23.11 13.37 15.74
CA PRO A 30 -23.01 12.45 16.87
C PRO A 30 -21.53 12.13 17.12
N TYR A 31 -21.08 12.30 18.36
CA TYR A 31 -19.71 11.98 18.76
C TYR A 31 -19.72 11.28 20.10
N ALA A 32 -19.20 10.05 20.12
CA ALA A 32 -18.81 9.35 21.33
C ALA A 32 -17.30 9.13 21.24
N PRO A 33 -16.49 9.64 22.18
CA PRO A 33 -15.05 9.38 22.16
C PRO A 33 -14.80 7.87 22.29
N PRO A 34 -13.79 7.31 21.59
CA PRO A 34 -13.40 5.93 21.76
C PRO A 34 -13.08 5.60 23.22
N GLU A 35 -13.38 4.39 23.67
CA GLU A 35 -13.03 3.94 25.02
C GLU A 35 -11.53 4.11 25.27
N GLY A 36 -11.16 4.80 26.36
CA GLY A 36 -9.78 5.07 26.72
C GLY A 36 -9.14 6.31 26.06
N SER A 37 -9.82 6.99 25.14
CA SER A 37 -9.30 8.23 24.55
C SER A 37 -9.45 9.40 25.52
N SER A 38 -8.35 10.09 25.82
CA SER A 38 -8.35 11.33 26.62
C SER A 38 -8.80 12.56 25.82
N THR A 39 -9.05 12.41 24.51
CA THR A 39 -9.10 13.54 23.59
C THR A 39 -10.31 13.47 22.67
N SER A 40 -10.96 14.62 22.50
CA SER A 40 -12.09 14.75 21.58
C SER A 40 -11.57 15.09 20.19
N THR A 41 -11.61 14.14 19.25
CA THR A 41 -11.31 14.41 17.83
C THR A 41 -12.29 15.44 17.26
N LYS A 42 -13.55 15.45 17.72
CA LYS A 42 -14.52 16.51 17.41
C LYS A 42 -14.04 17.90 17.86
N SER A 43 -13.45 18.02 19.06
CA SER A 43 -12.88 19.29 19.53
C SER A 43 -11.63 19.68 18.76
N LEU A 44 -10.78 18.71 18.42
CA LEU A 44 -9.61 18.94 17.58
C LEU A 44 -10.03 19.53 16.24
N LEU A 45 -11.03 18.92 15.57
CA LEU A 45 -11.57 19.43 14.31
C LEU A 45 -12.22 20.81 14.49
N SER A 46 -12.98 21.03 15.58
CA SER A 46 -13.58 22.34 15.86
C SER A 46 -12.53 23.46 15.96
N SER A 47 -11.35 23.17 16.53
CA SER A 47 -10.26 24.14 16.66
C SER A 47 -9.63 24.58 15.34
N LEU A 48 -9.84 23.82 14.26
CA LEU A 48 -9.35 24.14 12.92
C LEU A 48 -10.24 25.15 12.18
N LEU A 49 -11.47 25.36 12.64
CA LEU A 49 -12.41 26.28 12.00
C LEU A 49 -12.08 27.74 12.37
N PRO A 50 -12.11 28.69 11.41
CA PRO A 50 -11.93 30.11 11.67
C PRO A 50 -12.84 30.63 12.79
N SER A 51 -12.28 31.42 13.70
CA SER A 51 -13.03 31.99 14.84
C SER A 51 -13.76 33.27 14.44
N SER A 52 -15.05 33.38 14.82
CA SER A 52 -15.85 34.59 14.61
C SER A 52 -15.33 35.79 15.42
N HIS A 53 -14.65 35.53 16.53
CA HIS A 53 -14.02 36.57 17.33
C HIS A 53 -12.58 36.84 16.82
N PRO A 54 -12.24 38.10 16.46
CA PRO A 54 -10.88 38.46 16.08
C PRO A 54 -9.96 38.28 17.28
N GLN A 55 -9.19 37.18 17.31
CA GLN A 55 -8.04 37.07 18.19
C GLN A 55 -6.90 37.87 17.57
N ALA A 56 -6.51 38.95 18.25
CA ALA A 56 -5.44 39.89 17.92
C ALA A 56 -5.75 40.90 16.77
N PRO A 57 -5.21 42.14 16.85
CA PRO A 57 -5.53 43.20 15.91
C PRO A 57 -4.97 42.88 14.51
N ALA A 58 -5.86 42.69 13.53
CA ALA A 58 -5.69 42.89 12.08
C ALA A 58 -4.33 42.50 11.42
N GLY A 59 -3.63 41.50 11.97
CA GLY A 59 -2.20 41.29 11.75
C GLY A 59 -1.87 40.43 10.53
N GLY A 60 -1.93 41.02 9.34
CA GLY A 60 -1.18 40.57 8.16
C GLY A 60 -1.66 39.28 7.47
N GLY A 61 -1.13 39.03 6.26
CA GLY A 61 -1.48 37.86 5.44
C GLY A 61 -1.21 36.51 6.12
N GLY A 62 -0.35 36.45 7.13
CA GLY A 62 -0.02 35.22 7.86
C GLY A 62 -1.14 34.67 8.73
N ALA A 63 -1.90 35.52 9.44
CA ALA A 63 -3.04 35.04 10.25
C ALA A 63 -4.15 34.46 9.36
N ARG A 64 -4.39 35.10 8.20
CA ARG A 64 -5.38 34.65 7.23
C ARG A 64 -4.99 33.33 6.57
N SER A 65 -3.72 33.18 6.20
CA SER A 65 -3.16 31.93 5.69
C SER A 65 -3.33 30.79 6.69
N LYS A 66 -3.11 31.03 7.99
CA LYS A 66 -3.39 30.04 9.04
C LYS A 66 -4.87 29.66 9.16
N GLU A 67 -5.80 30.63 9.10
CA GLU A 67 -7.24 30.36 9.10
C GLU A 67 -7.65 29.53 7.87
N ALA A 68 -7.13 29.85 6.69
CA ALA A 68 -7.36 29.09 5.46
C ALA A 68 -6.79 27.66 5.53
N ALA A 69 -5.55 27.52 6.01
CA ALA A 69 -4.90 26.22 6.22
C ALA A 69 -5.69 25.37 7.22
N GLY A 70 -6.14 25.95 8.33
CA GLY A 70 -7.01 25.27 9.30
C GLY A 70 -8.32 24.78 8.68
N LEU A 71 -9.01 25.64 7.94
CA LEU A 71 -10.25 25.25 7.25
C LEU A 71 -10.02 24.14 6.22
N LEU A 72 -8.93 24.19 5.46
CA LEU A 72 -8.57 23.13 4.51
C LEU A 72 -8.29 21.80 5.24
N LEU A 73 -7.56 21.84 6.36
CA LEU A 73 -7.29 20.66 7.18
C LEU A 73 -8.56 20.08 7.81
N PHE A 74 -9.50 20.91 8.24
CA PHE A 74 -10.81 20.46 8.68
C PHE A 74 -11.51 19.69 7.57
N CYS A 75 -11.58 20.27 6.37
CA CYS A 75 -12.22 19.65 5.23
C CYS A 75 -11.52 18.34 4.86
N ALA A 76 -10.18 18.32 4.83
CA ALA A 76 -9.39 17.13 4.55
C ALA A 76 -9.72 15.97 5.51
N ALA A 77 -9.84 16.25 6.82
CA ALA A 77 -10.23 15.22 7.80
C ALA A 77 -11.67 14.72 7.56
N ALA A 78 -12.62 15.63 7.34
CA ALA A 78 -14.01 15.27 7.08
C ALA A 78 -14.19 14.48 5.77
N ARG A 79 -13.36 14.75 4.76
CA ARG A 79 -13.34 14.06 3.47
C ARG A 79 -12.58 12.75 3.51
N ALA A 80 -11.62 12.59 4.42
CA ALA A 80 -10.87 11.36 4.63
C ALA A 80 -11.60 10.33 5.49
N ALA A 81 -12.69 10.74 6.17
CA ALA A 81 -13.47 9.88 7.04
C ALA A 81 -14.02 8.64 6.28
N SER A 82 -13.85 7.47 6.88
CA SER A 82 -14.38 6.20 6.38
C SER A 82 -14.99 5.41 7.53
N PRO A 83 -16.05 4.61 7.29
CA PRO A 83 -16.56 3.66 8.28
C PRO A 83 -15.51 2.65 8.77
N GLU A 84 -14.44 2.44 8.01
CA GLU A 84 -13.37 1.50 8.33
C GLU A 84 -12.41 2.00 9.42
N TYR A 85 -12.42 3.31 9.74
CA TYR A 85 -11.44 3.93 10.66
C TYR A 85 -12.09 4.43 11.95
N PRO A 86 -11.76 3.82 13.12
CA PRO A 86 -12.37 4.17 14.39
C PRO A 86 -12.26 5.65 14.79
N ALA A 87 -11.18 6.35 14.40
CA ALA A 87 -10.99 7.74 14.81
C ALA A 87 -11.95 8.73 14.11
N LEU A 88 -12.46 8.37 12.93
CA LEU A 88 -13.23 9.25 12.05
C LEU A 88 -14.59 8.68 11.61
N HIS A 89 -14.95 7.45 11.99
CA HIS A 89 -16.22 6.82 11.59
C HIS A 89 -17.48 7.59 12.03
N TRP A 90 -17.35 8.48 13.04
CA TRP A 90 -18.45 9.27 13.58
C TRP A 90 -18.79 10.48 12.70
N VAL A 91 -17.91 10.87 11.77
CA VAL A 91 -18.12 11.98 10.84
C VAL A 91 -19.29 11.63 9.91
N PRO A 92 -20.42 12.36 9.96
CA PRO A 92 -21.58 12.05 9.12
C PRO A 92 -21.29 12.33 7.64
N VAL A 93 -21.93 11.55 6.75
CA VAL A 93 -21.88 11.78 5.30
C VAL A 93 -22.23 13.23 4.95
N ALA A 94 -23.26 13.79 5.56
CA ALA A 94 -23.65 15.19 5.34
C ALA A 94 -22.55 16.21 5.69
N LEU A 95 -21.73 15.95 6.72
CA LEU A 95 -20.59 16.81 7.05
C LEU A 95 -19.46 16.64 6.03
N SER A 96 -19.26 15.42 5.52
CA SER A 96 -18.30 15.17 4.43
C SER A 96 -18.72 15.87 3.14
N ASP A 97 -20.01 15.86 2.80
CA ASP A 97 -20.56 16.56 1.62
C ASP A 97 -20.47 18.08 1.78
N ALA A 98 -20.76 18.60 2.97
CA ALA A 98 -20.57 20.01 3.27
C ALA A 98 -19.09 20.43 3.17
N ALA A 99 -18.16 19.59 3.64
CA ALA A 99 -16.73 19.80 3.47
C ALA A 99 -16.31 19.77 1.98
N ALA A 100 -16.96 18.96 1.14
CA ALA A 100 -16.72 18.94 -0.30
C ALA A 100 -17.16 20.26 -0.95
N ALA A 101 -18.35 20.77 -0.61
CA ALA A 101 -18.80 22.08 -1.08
C ALA A 101 -17.87 23.21 -0.59
N ALA A 102 -17.42 23.13 0.66
CA ALA A 102 -16.54 24.14 1.24
C ALA A 102 -15.18 24.25 0.52
N VAL A 103 -14.56 23.13 0.13
CA VAL A 103 -13.28 23.19 -0.60
C VAL A 103 -13.43 23.78 -2.00
N GLU A 104 -14.55 23.53 -2.69
CA GLU A 104 -14.88 24.16 -3.97
C GLU A 104 -15.08 25.68 -3.81
N GLU A 105 -15.80 26.10 -2.76
CA GLU A 105 -15.98 27.51 -2.46
C GLU A 105 -14.68 28.21 -2.06
N MET A 106 -13.78 27.51 -1.35
CA MET A 106 -12.44 28.02 -1.03
C MET A 106 -11.61 28.21 -2.30
N ALA A 107 -11.64 27.23 -3.21
CA ALA A 107 -10.93 27.29 -4.49
C ALA A 107 -11.39 28.52 -5.30
N ALA A 108 -12.70 28.69 -5.43
CA ALA A 108 -13.29 29.85 -6.11
C ALA A 108 -12.96 31.18 -5.42
N ALA A 109 -13.04 31.24 -4.08
CA ALA A 109 -12.80 32.46 -3.32
C ALA A 109 -11.35 32.94 -3.35
N GLY A 110 -10.37 32.03 -3.48
CA GLY A 110 -8.97 32.40 -3.66
C GLY A 110 -8.53 32.58 -5.12
N GLY A 111 -9.43 32.34 -6.08
CA GLY A 111 -9.16 32.52 -7.51
C GLY A 111 -8.40 31.38 -8.18
N TRP A 112 -8.43 30.17 -7.60
CA TRP A 112 -7.89 28.97 -8.24
C TRP A 112 -8.91 28.38 -9.22
N GLY A 113 -8.43 27.69 -10.26
CA GLY A 113 -9.28 27.07 -11.28
C GLY A 113 -10.04 25.83 -10.79
N ASP A 114 -9.45 25.08 -9.87
CA ASP A 114 -10.06 23.91 -9.23
C ASP A 114 -9.46 23.63 -7.83
N VAL A 115 -10.03 22.65 -7.12
CA VAL A 115 -9.55 22.20 -5.80
C VAL A 115 -8.10 21.70 -5.85
N GLY A 116 -7.70 21.00 -6.92
CA GLY A 116 -6.35 20.46 -7.07
C GLY A 116 -5.31 21.58 -7.16
N GLU A 117 -5.60 22.65 -7.89
CA GLU A 117 -4.76 23.84 -7.97
C GLU A 117 -4.64 24.56 -6.62
N MET A 118 -5.75 24.72 -5.89
CA MET A 118 -5.72 25.27 -4.53
C MET A 118 -4.85 24.41 -3.60
N VAL A 119 -5.05 23.10 -3.59
CA VAL A 119 -4.29 22.18 -2.73
C VAL A 119 -2.79 22.23 -3.05
N VAL A 120 -2.41 22.27 -4.33
CA VAL A 120 -1.01 22.45 -4.75
C VAL A 120 -0.43 23.75 -4.19
N GLY A 121 -1.17 24.86 -4.32
CA GLY A 121 -0.73 26.16 -3.79
C GLY A 121 -0.58 26.18 -2.28
N MET A 122 -1.47 25.50 -1.55
CA MET A 122 -1.51 25.48 -0.08
C MET A 122 -0.65 24.39 0.56
N MET A 123 -0.15 23.40 -0.19
CA MET A 123 0.69 22.30 0.32
C MET A 123 1.86 22.76 1.21
N PRO A 124 2.63 23.81 0.86
CA PRO A 124 3.73 24.30 1.72
C PRO A 124 3.27 24.82 3.09
N GLU A 125 2.00 25.19 3.24
CA GLU A 125 1.43 25.70 4.49
C GLU A 125 0.82 24.58 5.35
N VAL A 126 0.32 23.51 4.74
CA VAL A 126 -0.41 22.44 5.44
C VAL A 126 0.42 21.19 5.70
N VAL A 127 1.35 20.80 4.81
CA VAL A 127 2.10 19.54 4.96
C VAL A 127 3.12 19.59 6.11
N PRO A 128 3.93 20.65 6.30
CA PRO A 128 4.90 20.69 7.38
C PRO A 128 4.25 20.58 8.79
N PRO A 129 3.17 21.33 9.11
CA PRO A 129 2.49 21.16 10.40
C PRO A 129 1.93 19.76 10.62
N LEU A 130 1.44 19.08 9.58
CA LEU A 130 0.96 17.70 9.70
C LEU A 130 2.11 16.75 10.04
N LYS A 131 3.25 16.89 9.35
CA LYS A 131 4.46 16.13 9.67
C LYS A 131 4.89 16.35 11.13
N ASP A 132 4.88 17.59 11.60
CA ASP A 132 5.26 17.93 12.98
C ASP A 132 4.31 17.28 14.00
N VAL A 133 3.01 17.24 13.73
CA VAL A 133 2.02 16.56 14.57
C VAL A 133 2.29 15.05 14.64
N VAL A 134 2.54 14.39 13.50
CA VAL A 134 2.85 12.95 13.47
C VAL A 134 4.19 12.67 14.14
N LYS A 135 5.20 13.51 13.92
CA LYS A 135 6.51 13.35 14.56
C LYS A 135 6.42 13.49 16.08
N ALA A 136 5.64 14.44 16.59
CA ALA A 136 5.51 14.69 18.02
C ALA A 136 4.90 13.51 18.80
N THR A 137 4.16 12.61 18.13
CA THR A 137 3.57 11.41 18.74
C THR A 137 4.43 10.14 18.56
N CYS A 138 5.56 10.23 17.85
CA CYS A 138 6.47 9.12 17.68
C CYS A 138 7.10 8.70 19.02
N VAL A 139 7.45 7.41 19.11
CA VAL A 139 8.30 6.89 20.18
C VAL A 139 9.74 7.10 19.73
N ASP A 140 10.22 8.34 19.75
CA ASP A 140 11.63 8.59 19.52
C ASP A 140 12.39 8.07 20.74
N THR A 141 13.25 7.07 20.53
CA THR A 141 14.14 6.50 21.57
C THR A 141 15.31 7.42 21.91
N GLU A 142 15.51 8.50 21.15
CA GLU A 142 16.70 9.35 21.26
C GLU A 142 16.42 10.75 21.85
N ASP A 143 15.17 11.22 21.83
CA ASP A 143 14.77 12.55 22.29
C ASP A 143 13.72 12.48 23.43
N GLU A 144 13.97 11.66 24.45
CA GLU A 144 13.24 11.78 25.72
C GLU A 144 13.69 13.05 26.46
N GLU A 145 13.25 14.22 25.98
CA GLU A 145 13.20 15.42 26.81
C GLU A 145 12.23 15.15 27.97
N ILE A 146 12.81 14.80 29.13
CA ILE A 146 12.11 14.51 30.38
C ILE A 146 11.17 15.69 30.69
N GLY A 147 9.86 15.45 30.62
CA GLY A 147 8.82 16.39 31.09
C GLY A 147 7.91 17.02 30.04
N LYS A 148 8.11 16.78 28.73
CA LYS A 148 7.10 17.15 27.72
C LYS A 148 6.02 16.07 27.61
N GLU A 149 4.79 16.43 27.96
CA GLU A 149 3.63 15.56 27.74
C GLU A 149 3.45 15.34 26.23
N LYS A 150 3.54 14.07 25.79
CA LYS A 150 3.38 13.73 24.38
C LYS A 150 1.92 13.97 23.97
N PRO A 151 1.67 14.56 22.79
CA PRO A 151 0.31 14.71 22.30
C PRO A 151 -0.38 13.34 22.17
N PRO A 152 -1.72 13.30 22.30
CA PRO A 152 -2.51 12.09 22.12
C PRO A 152 -2.31 11.48 20.72
N LYS A 153 -2.31 10.14 20.63
CA LYS A 153 -2.19 9.41 19.34
C LYS A 153 -3.23 9.87 18.31
N GLU A 154 -4.42 10.23 18.76
CA GLU A 154 -5.54 10.67 17.93
C GLU A 154 -5.20 11.88 17.07
N HIS A 155 -4.29 12.75 17.54
CA HIS A 155 -3.80 13.87 16.75
C HIS A 155 -3.04 13.40 15.51
N ALA A 156 -2.17 12.40 15.67
CA ALA A 156 -1.41 11.81 14.57
C ALA A 156 -2.31 11.06 13.59
N VAL A 157 -3.32 10.36 14.09
CA VAL A 157 -4.31 9.69 13.25
C VAL A 157 -5.05 10.70 12.37
N VAL A 158 -5.60 11.76 12.96
CA VAL A 158 -6.28 12.82 12.19
C VAL A 158 -5.32 13.47 11.19
N ALA A 159 -4.08 13.78 11.60
CA ALA A 159 -3.08 14.37 10.73
C ALA A 159 -2.72 13.46 9.53
N ALA A 160 -2.61 12.15 9.75
CA ALA A 160 -2.30 11.19 8.70
C ALA A 160 -3.45 11.05 7.69
N HIS A 161 -4.70 11.08 8.16
CA HIS A 161 -5.89 11.12 7.28
C HIS A 161 -5.95 12.42 6.46
N GLN A 162 -5.68 13.56 7.08
CA GLN A 162 -5.60 14.85 6.40
C GLN A 162 -4.52 14.83 5.32
N PHE A 163 -3.33 14.36 5.66
CA PHE A 163 -2.21 14.21 4.73
C PHE A 163 -2.56 13.34 3.53
N ARG A 164 -3.13 12.14 3.77
CA ARG A 164 -3.57 11.25 2.69
C ARG A 164 -4.54 11.92 1.73
N TRP A 165 -5.56 12.61 2.26
CA TRP A 165 -6.55 13.28 1.42
C TRP A 165 -5.92 14.40 0.59
N LEU A 166 -5.05 15.22 1.18
CA LEU A 166 -4.35 16.29 0.48
C LEU A 166 -3.50 15.74 -0.68
N VAL A 167 -2.73 14.68 -0.42
CA VAL A 167 -1.89 14.04 -1.44
C VAL A 167 -2.74 13.46 -2.57
N SER A 168 -3.91 12.87 -2.27
CA SER A 168 -4.79 12.29 -3.29
C SER A 168 -5.47 13.32 -4.20
N GLN A 169 -5.52 14.59 -3.80
CA GLN A 169 -6.06 15.66 -4.66
C GLN A 169 -5.09 16.09 -5.76
N VAL A 170 -3.82 15.69 -5.71
CA VAL A 170 -2.79 16.15 -6.64
C VAL A 170 -2.27 14.99 -7.48
N THR A 171 -2.37 15.13 -8.80
CA THR A 171 -1.93 14.12 -9.77
C THR A 171 -0.76 14.62 -10.61
N TYR A 172 -0.24 13.76 -11.49
CA TYR A 172 0.80 14.12 -12.46
C TYR A 172 0.32 15.28 -13.36
N PRO A 173 1.15 16.32 -13.63
CA PRO A 173 2.57 16.43 -13.30
C PRO A 173 2.88 17.17 -11.99
N LYS A 174 1.88 17.74 -11.30
CA LYS A 174 2.10 18.69 -10.19
C LYS A 174 2.67 18.04 -8.92
N LEU A 175 2.41 16.75 -8.69
CA LEU A 175 2.86 16.07 -7.47
C LEU A 175 4.39 15.89 -7.43
N GLY A 176 5.06 15.76 -8.58
CA GLY A 176 6.52 15.62 -8.66
C GLY A 176 7.26 16.82 -8.07
N ASP A 177 6.75 18.03 -8.33
CA ASP A 177 7.31 19.29 -7.80
C ASP A 177 7.17 19.43 -6.27
N LEU A 178 6.31 18.60 -5.67
CA LEU A 178 5.99 18.59 -4.24
C LEU A 178 6.64 17.41 -3.49
N CYS A 179 7.40 16.54 -4.17
CA CYS A 179 8.07 15.38 -3.57
C CYS A 179 8.88 15.72 -2.31
N TRP A 180 9.56 16.87 -2.30
CA TRP A 180 10.35 17.36 -1.15
C TRP A 180 9.51 17.68 0.10
N LEU A 181 8.20 17.93 -0.06
CA LEU A 181 7.25 18.09 1.05
C LEU A 181 6.60 16.76 1.42
N VAL A 182 6.07 16.05 0.43
CA VAL A 182 5.18 14.90 0.70
C VAL A 182 5.95 13.64 1.10
N ILE A 183 7.15 13.40 0.54
CA ILE A 183 7.91 12.18 0.86
C ILE A 183 8.37 12.19 2.31
N PRO A 184 9.00 13.25 2.86
CA PRO A 184 9.36 13.27 4.28
C PRO A 184 8.17 13.11 5.22
N CYS A 185 6.99 13.66 4.87
CA CYS A 185 5.78 13.49 5.67
C CYS A 185 5.25 12.04 5.62
N ALA A 186 5.26 11.43 4.43
CA ALA A 186 4.85 10.04 4.26
C ALA A 186 5.79 9.06 4.97
N LEU A 187 7.11 9.30 4.94
CA LEU A 187 8.10 8.53 5.70
C LEU A 187 7.85 8.63 7.21
N THR A 188 7.62 9.85 7.74
CA THR A 188 7.27 10.04 9.15
C THR A 188 6.01 9.27 9.55
N ALA A 189 5.01 9.16 8.67
CA ALA A 189 3.84 8.33 8.92
C ALA A 189 4.14 6.82 8.91
N LEU A 190 5.04 6.34 8.05
CA LEU A 190 5.48 4.93 8.02
C LEU A 190 6.31 4.52 9.23
N ASP A 191 7.07 5.45 9.81
CA ASP A 191 7.89 5.21 11.00
C ASP A 191 7.09 5.26 12.31
N HIS A 192 5.85 5.76 12.25
CA HIS A 192 5.01 5.90 13.43
C HIS A 192 4.54 4.55 13.97
N TRP A 193 4.55 4.33 15.28
CA TRP A 193 4.21 3.04 15.91
C TRP A 193 2.75 2.58 15.71
N SER A 194 1.82 3.51 15.52
CA SER A 194 0.39 3.21 15.34
C SER A 194 0.08 2.61 13.95
N PRO A 195 -0.56 1.43 13.86
CA PRO A 195 -0.93 0.82 12.59
C PRO A 195 -1.79 1.73 11.69
N GLU A 196 -2.78 2.42 12.28
CA GLU A 196 -3.68 3.32 11.55
C GLU A 196 -2.94 4.48 10.87
N VAL A 197 -1.87 5.00 11.50
CA VAL A 197 -1.05 6.08 10.93
C VAL A 197 -0.19 5.54 9.79
N LYS A 198 0.44 4.38 10.01
CA LYS A 198 1.22 3.69 8.98
C LYS A 198 0.40 3.40 7.74
N GLU A 199 -0.84 2.93 7.90
CA GLU A 199 -1.73 2.64 6.77
C GLU A 199 -1.95 3.87 5.90
N GLN A 200 -2.24 5.03 6.49
CA GLN A 200 -2.42 6.26 5.71
C GLN A 200 -1.11 6.69 5.01
N GLY A 201 0.05 6.47 5.65
CA GLY A 201 1.36 6.63 5.02
C GLY A 201 1.54 5.73 3.80
N MET A 202 1.22 4.43 3.92
CA MET A 202 1.28 3.46 2.82
C MET A 202 0.36 3.86 1.67
N VAL A 203 -0.89 4.26 1.96
CA VAL A 203 -1.85 4.70 0.94
C VAL A 203 -1.39 5.96 0.23
N SER A 204 -0.78 6.89 0.97
CA SER A 204 -0.18 8.10 0.38
C SER A 204 0.97 7.75 -0.57
N PHE A 205 1.86 6.84 -0.17
CA PHE A 205 2.92 6.35 -1.04
C PHE A 205 2.41 5.62 -2.28
N MET A 206 1.34 4.85 -2.17
CA MET A 206 0.72 4.22 -3.34
C MET A 206 0.22 5.25 -4.35
N HIS A 207 -0.37 6.36 -3.87
CA HIS A 207 -0.78 7.46 -4.74
C HIS A 207 0.43 8.17 -5.37
N ILE A 208 1.46 8.47 -4.58
CA ILE A 208 2.71 9.07 -5.05
C ILE A 208 3.32 8.22 -6.18
N ALA A 209 3.47 6.91 -5.96
CA ALA A 209 4.05 6.00 -6.94
C ALA A 209 3.27 5.92 -8.26
N LYS A 210 1.94 6.15 -8.23
CA LYS A 210 1.08 6.17 -9.41
C LYS A 210 1.04 7.54 -10.11
N SER A 211 1.44 8.62 -9.42
CA SER A 211 1.24 10.01 -9.84
C SER A 211 2.53 10.80 -10.06
N VAL A 212 3.69 10.15 -9.92
CA VAL A 212 5.03 10.75 -10.03
C VAL A 212 5.90 9.90 -10.96
N LYS A 213 6.79 10.51 -11.74
CA LYS A 213 7.75 9.76 -12.56
C LYS A 213 8.80 9.12 -11.67
N ALA A 214 9.28 7.94 -12.06
CA ALA A 214 10.38 7.27 -11.36
C ALA A 214 11.59 8.19 -11.13
N THR A 215 11.95 9.02 -12.14
CA THR A 215 13.07 9.97 -12.06
C THR A 215 12.92 11.03 -10.97
N GLU A 216 11.70 11.38 -10.59
CA GLU A 216 11.40 12.35 -9.54
C GLU A 216 11.53 11.72 -8.14
N LEU A 217 11.49 10.38 -8.05
CA LEU A 217 11.68 9.63 -6.81
C LEU A 217 13.15 9.25 -6.55
N ASN A 218 14.03 9.36 -7.54
CA ASN A 218 15.44 8.92 -7.45
C ASN A 218 16.19 9.44 -6.22
N LEU A 219 15.92 10.68 -5.79
CA LEU A 219 16.58 11.29 -4.62
C LEU A 219 16.15 10.69 -3.27
N TYR A 220 15.03 9.96 -3.25
CA TYR A 220 14.41 9.40 -2.05
C TYR A 220 14.37 7.88 -2.07
N GLU A 221 14.83 7.26 -3.15
CA GLU A 221 14.71 5.83 -3.43
C GLU A 221 15.18 4.97 -2.24
N ASP A 222 16.39 5.20 -1.76
CA ASP A 222 16.95 4.40 -0.66
C ASP A 222 16.12 4.56 0.62
N ALA A 223 15.71 5.78 0.99
CA ALA A 223 14.91 6.04 2.19
C ALA A 223 13.52 5.38 2.09
N ILE A 224 12.91 5.43 0.91
CA ILE A 224 11.60 4.84 0.65
C ILE A 224 11.69 3.31 0.75
N LEU A 225 12.66 2.69 0.08
CA LEU A 225 12.79 1.23 0.04
C LEU A 225 13.24 0.66 1.38
N ASP A 226 14.07 1.41 2.13
CA ASP A 226 14.42 1.05 3.50
C ASP A 226 13.20 1.10 4.43
N ALA A 227 12.37 2.14 4.35
CA ALA A 227 11.13 2.24 5.12
C ALA A 227 10.14 1.12 4.78
N CYS A 228 10.04 0.72 3.51
CA CYS A 228 9.26 -0.45 3.09
C CYS A 228 9.78 -1.74 3.74
N CYS A 229 11.09 -1.99 3.73
CA CYS A 229 11.69 -3.17 4.38
C CYS A 229 11.37 -3.21 5.88
N HIS A 230 11.52 -2.08 6.58
CA HIS A 230 11.21 -1.97 8.01
C HIS A 230 9.74 -2.23 8.35
N ASN A 231 8.83 -2.03 7.39
CA ASN A 231 7.40 -2.29 7.56
C ASN A 231 6.96 -3.68 7.06
N ILE A 232 7.86 -4.53 6.55
CA ILE A 232 7.53 -5.93 6.21
C ILE A 232 7.12 -6.73 7.45
N PRO A 233 7.80 -6.64 8.62
CA PRO A 233 7.34 -7.26 9.86
C PRO A 233 6.08 -6.62 10.47
N ALA A 234 5.12 -6.21 9.65
CA ALA A 234 3.86 -5.60 10.06
C ALA A 234 2.90 -6.59 10.73
N ASP A 235 1.96 -6.02 11.48
CA ASP A 235 0.79 -6.72 11.99
C ASP A 235 -0.09 -7.25 10.85
N ASP A 236 -0.91 -8.27 11.15
CA ASP A 236 -1.82 -8.92 10.18
C ASP A 236 -2.76 -7.93 9.49
N GLU A 237 -3.13 -6.84 10.17
CA GLU A 237 -4.02 -5.79 9.67
C GLU A 237 -3.36 -4.98 8.54
N LEU A 238 -2.05 -4.76 8.61
CA LEU A 238 -1.30 -3.95 7.64
C LEU A 238 -0.62 -4.78 6.56
N TRP A 239 -0.43 -6.08 6.77
CA TRP A 239 0.38 -6.92 5.87
C TRP A 239 0.01 -6.78 4.39
N TYR A 240 -1.28 -6.77 4.04
CA TYR A 240 -1.70 -6.60 2.65
C TYR A 240 -1.18 -5.29 2.06
N ARG A 241 -1.35 -4.18 2.80
CA ARG A 241 -0.89 -2.85 2.39
C ARG A 241 0.63 -2.75 2.36
N ALA A 242 1.31 -3.36 3.32
CA ALA A 242 2.77 -3.41 3.38
C ALA A 242 3.35 -4.11 2.14
N VAL A 243 2.77 -5.24 1.72
CA VAL A 243 3.19 -5.91 0.47
C VAL A 243 2.85 -5.06 -0.75
N GLU A 244 1.63 -4.54 -0.84
CA GLU A 244 1.17 -3.75 -2.00
C GLU A 244 2.06 -2.54 -2.25
N VAL A 245 2.32 -1.74 -1.22
CA VAL A 245 3.14 -0.53 -1.33
C VAL A 245 4.60 -0.89 -1.64
N SER A 246 5.13 -1.96 -1.04
CA SER A 246 6.51 -2.38 -1.26
C SER A 246 6.74 -2.90 -2.68
N VAL A 247 5.83 -3.72 -3.20
CA VAL A 247 5.88 -4.18 -4.61
C VAL A 247 5.83 -2.99 -5.56
N LEU A 248 4.90 -2.05 -5.32
CA LEU A 248 4.69 -0.90 -6.18
C LEU A 248 5.92 0.03 -6.21
N LEU A 249 6.44 0.40 -5.04
CA LEU A 249 7.60 1.31 -4.93
C LEU A 249 8.88 0.66 -5.44
N LEU A 250 9.11 -0.61 -5.14
CA LEU A 250 10.25 -1.36 -5.66
C LEU A 250 10.22 -1.44 -7.18
N THR A 251 9.08 -1.80 -7.77
CA THR A 251 8.97 -1.99 -9.22
C THR A 251 8.80 -0.69 -10.01
N CYS A 252 8.49 0.43 -9.37
CA CYS A 252 8.49 1.74 -10.02
C CYS A 252 9.88 2.41 -9.98
N THR A 253 10.64 2.23 -8.90
CA THR A 253 12.00 2.81 -8.75
C THR A 253 13.08 1.94 -9.41
N GLN A 254 13.03 0.61 -9.24
CA GLN A 254 14.11 -0.30 -9.67
C GLN A 254 13.90 -0.93 -11.04
N ARG A 255 12.83 -0.58 -11.79
CA ARG A 255 12.44 -1.30 -13.02
C ARG A 255 13.57 -1.48 -14.04
N SER A 256 14.42 -0.47 -14.17
CA SER A 256 15.55 -0.46 -15.13
C SER A 256 16.77 -1.25 -14.64
N ASN A 257 16.79 -1.68 -13.37
CA ASN A 257 17.89 -2.38 -12.74
C ASN A 257 17.41 -3.67 -12.03
N PRO A 258 17.18 -4.76 -12.77
CA PRO A 258 16.77 -6.04 -12.21
C PRO A 258 17.82 -6.68 -11.29
N ARG A 259 19.06 -6.16 -11.30
CA ARG A 259 20.17 -6.57 -10.41
C ARG A 259 20.28 -5.71 -9.16
N SER A 260 19.34 -4.80 -8.93
CA SER A 260 19.38 -3.94 -7.75
C SER A 260 19.40 -4.78 -6.47
N PRO A 261 20.27 -4.47 -5.50
CA PRO A 261 20.27 -5.15 -4.21
C PRO A 261 18.94 -4.96 -3.45
N TRP A 262 18.16 -3.94 -3.80
CA TRP A 262 16.83 -3.73 -3.23
C TRP A 262 15.84 -4.83 -3.58
N TYR A 263 15.94 -5.45 -4.76
CA TYR A 263 15.11 -6.60 -5.11
C TYR A 263 15.40 -7.79 -4.20
N ASP A 264 16.69 -8.13 -4.03
CA ASP A 264 17.14 -9.22 -3.16
C ASP A 264 16.72 -8.98 -1.70
N ARG A 265 17.01 -7.79 -1.17
CA ARG A 265 16.68 -7.41 0.22
C ARG A 265 15.18 -7.48 0.48
N MET A 266 14.35 -6.81 -0.34
CA MET A 266 12.91 -6.76 -0.13
C MET A 266 12.27 -8.15 -0.23
N LEU A 267 12.64 -8.93 -1.25
CA LEU A 267 12.11 -10.27 -1.43
C LEU A 267 12.54 -11.20 -0.28
N ALA A 268 13.80 -11.11 0.17
CA ALA A 268 14.29 -11.87 1.32
C ALA A 268 13.53 -11.54 2.61
N GLU A 269 13.26 -10.26 2.89
CA GLU A 269 12.47 -9.84 4.05
C GLU A 269 11.04 -10.41 3.98
N MET A 270 10.36 -10.29 2.83
CA MET A 270 9.01 -10.82 2.64
C MET A 270 8.97 -12.35 2.83
N LEU A 271 9.90 -13.07 2.20
CA LEU A 271 9.97 -14.53 2.29
C LEU A 271 10.33 -14.99 3.71
N GLY A 272 11.29 -14.33 4.36
CA GLY A 272 11.65 -14.65 5.75
C GLY A 272 10.50 -14.38 6.72
N HIS A 273 9.69 -13.34 6.48
CA HIS A 273 8.49 -13.10 7.26
C HIS A 273 7.44 -14.20 7.07
N LEU A 274 7.22 -14.65 5.84
CA LEU A 274 6.29 -15.74 5.51
C LEU A 274 6.77 -17.10 6.05
N GLU A 275 8.08 -17.37 6.04
CA GLU A 275 8.67 -18.60 6.60
C GLU A 275 8.45 -18.74 8.11
N ARG A 276 8.36 -17.62 8.84
CA ARG A 276 8.04 -17.63 10.29
C ARG A 276 6.58 -17.99 10.58
N GLN A 277 5.67 -17.76 9.63
CA GLN A 277 4.23 -18.01 9.79
C GLN A 277 3.59 -18.59 8.52
N PRO A 278 4.05 -19.77 8.05
CA PRO A 278 3.68 -20.26 6.72
C PRO A 278 2.21 -20.69 6.61
N LEU A 279 1.54 -20.93 7.75
CA LEU A 279 0.13 -21.32 7.79
C LEU A 279 -0.83 -20.13 7.86
N ASN A 280 -0.34 -18.89 7.97
CA ASN A 280 -1.20 -17.71 8.01
C ASN A 280 -1.82 -17.46 6.62
N LYS A 281 -3.11 -17.84 6.48
CA LYS A 281 -3.86 -17.74 5.23
C LYS A 281 -3.93 -16.32 4.69
N LYS A 282 -4.15 -15.31 5.56
CA LYS A 282 -4.24 -13.92 5.13
C LYS A 282 -2.90 -13.46 4.52
N ARG A 283 -1.79 -13.82 5.17
CA ARG A 283 -0.45 -13.42 4.71
C ARG A 283 -0.05 -14.04 3.38
N ARG A 284 -0.21 -15.37 3.26
CA ARG A 284 0.15 -16.10 2.02
C ARG A 284 -0.69 -15.63 0.84
N VAL A 285 -2.00 -15.46 1.02
CA VAL A 285 -2.91 -15.02 -0.05
C VAL A 285 -2.57 -13.59 -0.50
N ALA A 286 -2.34 -12.67 0.43
CA ALA A 286 -1.93 -11.30 0.11
C ALA A 286 -0.65 -11.27 -0.72
N TRP A 287 0.39 -11.99 -0.26
CA TRP A 287 1.68 -12.00 -0.93
C TRP A 287 1.61 -12.65 -2.32
N LEU A 288 0.99 -13.83 -2.43
CA LEU A 288 0.85 -14.51 -3.73
C LEU A 288 0.05 -13.69 -4.75
N THR A 289 -0.93 -12.90 -4.28
CA THR A 289 -1.73 -12.03 -5.15
C THR A 289 -0.90 -10.87 -5.71
N LEU A 290 0.05 -10.34 -4.95
CA LEU A 290 0.69 -9.06 -5.23
C LEU A 290 2.13 -9.20 -5.77
N ILE A 291 2.81 -10.34 -5.57
CA ILE A 291 4.26 -10.43 -5.81
C ILE A 291 4.68 -10.48 -7.29
N GLY A 292 3.77 -10.84 -8.20
CA GLY A 292 4.09 -11.05 -9.64
C GLY A 292 5.00 -9.98 -10.28
N PRO A 293 4.70 -8.67 -10.15
CA PRO A 293 5.55 -7.61 -10.72
C PRO A 293 7.01 -7.64 -10.26
N VAL A 294 7.29 -8.13 -9.04
CA VAL A 294 8.67 -8.33 -8.55
C VAL A 294 9.33 -9.49 -9.27
N PHE A 295 8.60 -10.59 -9.48
CA PHE A 295 9.10 -11.73 -10.24
C PHE A 295 9.42 -11.34 -11.68
N GLU A 296 8.49 -10.68 -12.38
CA GLU A 296 8.70 -10.18 -13.74
C GLU A 296 9.94 -9.28 -13.84
N ALA A 297 10.12 -8.37 -12.89
CA ALA A 297 11.28 -7.49 -12.87
C ALA A 297 12.59 -8.25 -12.62
N MET A 298 12.63 -9.17 -11.66
CA MET A 298 13.85 -9.93 -11.34
C MET A 298 14.22 -10.96 -12.41
N GLY A 299 13.22 -11.57 -13.07
CA GLY A 299 13.42 -12.60 -14.07
C GLY A 299 14.35 -13.73 -13.60
N LEU A 300 15.50 -13.90 -14.28
CA LEU A 300 16.47 -14.94 -13.96
C LEU A 300 17.08 -14.81 -12.55
N PHE A 301 17.10 -13.62 -11.94
CA PHE A 301 17.69 -13.42 -10.61
C PHE A 301 16.89 -14.10 -9.49
N LEU A 302 15.65 -14.53 -9.76
CA LEU A 302 14.85 -15.35 -8.84
C LEU A 302 15.54 -16.65 -8.44
N LEU A 303 16.48 -17.16 -9.25
CA LEU A 303 17.29 -18.34 -8.92
C LEU A 303 17.95 -18.25 -7.53
N ALA A 304 18.34 -17.05 -7.08
CA ALA A 304 18.95 -16.83 -5.77
C ALA A 304 17.99 -17.16 -4.60
N HIS A 305 16.68 -17.04 -4.81
CA HIS A 305 15.65 -17.26 -3.79
C HIS A 305 14.96 -18.61 -3.90
N PHE A 306 15.39 -19.49 -4.80
CA PHE A 306 14.75 -20.78 -5.05
C PHE A 306 14.56 -21.62 -3.78
N ARG A 307 15.53 -21.61 -2.86
CA ARG A 307 15.43 -22.36 -1.61
C ARG A 307 14.21 -21.95 -0.80
N LEU A 308 14.01 -20.64 -0.59
CA LEU A 308 12.90 -20.11 0.20
C LEU A 308 11.58 -20.20 -0.58
N LEU A 309 11.59 -19.83 -1.86
CA LEU A 309 10.41 -19.89 -2.72
C LEU A 309 9.83 -21.30 -2.80
N PHE A 310 10.64 -22.28 -3.21
CA PHE A 310 10.13 -23.65 -3.35
C PHE A 310 9.77 -24.30 -2.02
N SER A 311 10.45 -23.94 -0.92
CA SER A 311 10.04 -24.41 0.42
C SER A 311 8.62 -23.99 0.76
N LEU A 312 8.30 -22.70 0.57
CA LEU A 312 6.95 -22.17 0.81
C LEU A 312 5.94 -22.67 -0.22
N PHE A 313 6.31 -22.72 -1.50
CA PHE A 313 5.44 -23.18 -2.57
C PHE A 313 4.99 -24.62 -2.39
N PHE A 314 5.91 -25.55 -2.09
CA PHE A 314 5.53 -26.94 -1.84
C PHE A 314 4.58 -27.06 -0.65
N GLN A 315 4.77 -26.26 0.41
CA GLN A 315 3.83 -26.25 1.52
C GLN A 315 2.44 -25.71 1.12
N TRP A 316 2.39 -24.65 0.32
CA TRP A 316 1.13 -23.98 -0.06
C TRP A 316 0.38 -24.67 -1.19
N MET A 317 1.04 -25.48 -2.02
CA MET A 317 0.39 -26.32 -3.03
C MET A 317 -0.66 -27.25 -2.42
N HIS A 318 -0.44 -27.67 -1.17
CA HIS A 318 -1.32 -28.59 -0.43
C HIS A 318 -2.15 -27.85 0.64
N ALA A 319 -2.32 -26.54 0.52
CA ALA A 319 -3.18 -25.77 1.41
C ALA A 319 -4.65 -26.23 1.32
N ASP A 320 -5.38 -26.12 2.41
CA ASP A 320 -6.78 -26.52 2.54
C ASP A 320 -7.75 -25.71 1.68
N ASP A 321 -7.37 -24.49 1.28
CA ASP A 321 -8.20 -23.62 0.46
C ASP A 321 -7.74 -23.49 -1.00
N ASP A 322 -8.71 -23.52 -1.91
CA ASP A 322 -8.48 -23.47 -3.35
C ASP A 322 -7.84 -22.15 -3.81
N LYS A 323 -8.11 -21.04 -3.14
CA LYS A 323 -7.53 -19.74 -3.49
C LYS A 323 -6.00 -19.77 -3.35
N THR A 324 -5.49 -20.30 -2.25
CA THR A 324 -4.05 -20.46 -2.04
C THR A 324 -3.43 -21.36 -3.10
N VAL A 325 -4.06 -22.51 -3.37
CA VAL A 325 -3.57 -23.51 -4.35
C VAL A 325 -3.48 -22.92 -5.76
N LEU A 326 -4.50 -22.21 -6.22
CA LEU A 326 -4.49 -21.59 -7.53
C LEU A 326 -3.42 -20.51 -7.64
N LEU A 327 -3.33 -19.62 -6.65
CA LEU A 327 -2.34 -18.55 -6.63
C LEU A 327 -0.90 -19.08 -6.60
N VAL A 328 -0.62 -20.15 -5.84
CA VAL A 328 0.72 -20.73 -5.82
C VAL A 328 1.07 -21.41 -7.15
N LEU A 329 0.12 -22.11 -7.80
CA LEU A 329 0.35 -22.70 -9.13
C LEU A 329 0.67 -21.63 -10.17
N GLU A 330 -0.06 -20.50 -10.17
CA GLU A 330 0.24 -19.35 -11.01
C GLU A 330 1.67 -18.83 -10.78
N ARG A 331 2.06 -18.64 -9.51
CA ARG A 331 3.39 -18.13 -9.15
C ARG A 331 4.50 -19.11 -9.51
N ILE A 332 4.32 -20.42 -9.31
CA ILE A 332 5.32 -21.41 -9.73
C ILE A 332 5.45 -21.40 -11.26
N HIS A 333 4.34 -21.37 -11.99
CA HIS A 333 4.36 -21.32 -13.45
C HIS A 333 5.11 -20.08 -13.97
N GLU A 334 4.86 -18.92 -13.36
CA GLU A 334 5.60 -17.67 -13.63
C GLU A 334 7.11 -17.85 -13.38
N VAL A 335 7.50 -18.39 -12.22
CA VAL A 335 8.91 -18.65 -11.88
C VAL A 335 9.56 -19.61 -12.89
N ILE A 336 8.86 -20.68 -13.30
CA ILE A 336 9.37 -21.61 -14.33
C ILE A 336 9.60 -20.86 -15.64
N LYS A 337 8.63 -20.06 -16.11
CA LYS A 337 8.75 -19.31 -17.37
C LYS A 337 9.90 -18.29 -17.35
N LEU A 338 10.09 -17.59 -16.24
CA LEU A 338 11.10 -16.54 -16.09
C LEU A 338 12.53 -17.11 -15.95
N THR A 339 12.68 -18.27 -15.30
CA THR A 339 14.00 -18.82 -14.95
C THR A 339 14.39 -20.05 -15.75
N TRP A 340 13.42 -20.66 -16.45
CA TRP A 340 13.52 -21.95 -17.12
C TRP A 340 13.95 -23.06 -16.16
N ILE A 341 13.65 -22.87 -14.87
CA ILE A 341 14.04 -23.70 -13.72
C ILE A 341 15.51 -24.17 -13.80
N ARG A 342 16.37 -23.29 -14.34
CA ARG A 342 17.77 -23.57 -14.68
C ARG A 342 18.56 -24.00 -13.45
N LYS A 343 19.31 -25.10 -13.56
CA LYS A 343 20.12 -25.68 -12.47
C LYS A 343 19.37 -25.95 -11.15
N SER A 344 18.04 -26.03 -11.20
CA SER A 344 17.24 -26.30 -10.01
C SER A 344 17.37 -27.75 -9.54
N PRO A 345 17.59 -28.00 -8.24
CA PRO A 345 17.46 -29.33 -7.65
C PRO A 345 15.99 -29.74 -7.45
N TYR A 346 15.04 -28.83 -7.70
CA TYR A 346 13.63 -29.02 -7.36
C TYR A 346 12.80 -29.66 -8.47
N THR A 347 13.36 -29.94 -9.66
CA THR A 347 12.58 -30.47 -10.80
C THR A 347 11.88 -31.78 -10.47
N SER A 348 12.60 -32.79 -9.96
CA SER A 348 11.97 -34.08 -9.62
C SER A 348 10.91 -33.92 -8.53
N ARG A 349 11.21 -33.14 -7.49
CA ARG A 349 10.25 -32.89 -6.41
C ARG A 349 9.01 -32.19 -6.93
N LEU A 350 9.16 -31.18 -7.77
CA LEU A 350 8.03 -30.45 -8.33
C LEU A 350 7.12 -31.36 -9.17
N VAL A 351 7.68 -32.28 -9.96
CA VAL A 351 6.88 -33.29 -10.67
C VAL A 351 6.07 -34.13 -9.68
N ASP A 352 6.69 -34.58 -8.58
CA ASP A 352 6.02 -35.38 -7.54
C ASP A 352 4.90 -34.63 -6.85
N GLU A 353 5.14 -33.38 -6.46
CA GLU A 353 4.16 -32.54 -5.75
C GLU A 353 2.99 -32.16 -6.68
N LEU A 354 3.25 -31.95 -7.98
CA LEU A 354 2.20 -31.73 -8.98
C LEU A 354 1.31 -32.97 -9.18
N VAL A 355 1.92 -34.16 -9.25
CA VAL A 355 1.20 -35.43 -9.34
C VAL A 355 0.37 -35.68 -8.07
N LEU A 356 0.94 -35.43 -6.90
CA LEU A 356 0.23 -35.55 -5.64
C LEU A 356 -0.96 -34.59 -5.58
N LEU A 357 -0.76 -33.32 -5.94
CA LEU A 357 -1.83 -32.32 -5.99
C LEU A 357 -2.93 -32.69 -7.00
N TYR A 358 -2.58 -33.30 -8.14
CA TYR A 358 -3.57 -33.79 -9.10
C TYR A 358 -4.52 -34.81 -8.46
N LYS A 359 -3.99 -35.73 -7.66
CA LYS A 359 -4.79 -36.73 -6.93
C LYS A 359 -5.64 -36.08 -5.84
N GLU A 360 -5.05 -35.20 -5.02
CA GLU A 360 -5.74 -34.52 -3.92
C GLU A 360 -6.84 -33.56 -4.41
N SER A 361 -6.65 -32.94 -5.57
CA SER A 361 -7.61 -32.00 -6.14
C SER A 361 -8.90 -32.66 -6.64
N ALA A 362 -8.98 -33.99 -6.67
CA ALA A 362 -10.21 -34.72 -7.02
C ALA A 362 -11.42 -34.31 -6.16
N THR A 363 -11.19 -33.88 -4.91
CA THR A 363 -12.23 -33.45 -3.96
C THR A 363 -12.41 -31.93 -3.87
N ARG A 364 -11.64 -31.13 -4.62
CA ARG A 364 -11.70 -29.66 -4.59
C ARG A 364 -12.81 -29.13 -5.49
N SER A 365 -13.34 -27.95 -5.16
CA SER A 365 -14.36 -27.30 -6.01
C SER A 365 -13.75 -26.71 -7.28
N SER A 366 -12.49 -26.27 -7.23
CA SER A 366 -11.73 -25.73 -8.38
C SER A 366 -10.94 -26.79 -9.16
N ARG A 367 -11.28 -28.09 -9.02
CA ARG A 367 -10.57 -29.24 -9.60
C ARG A 367 -10.12 -29.03 -11.04
N GLU A 368 -11.03 -28.64 -11.94
CA GLU A 368 -10.71 -28.50 -13.37
C GLU A 368 -9.65 -27.43 -13.62
N VAL A 369 -9.72 -26.31 -12.90
CA VAL A 369 -8.75 -25.21 -13.02
C VAL A 369 -7.39 -25.64 -12.49
N VAL A 370 -7.36 -26.32 -11.33
CA VAL A 370 -6.13 -26.89 -10.75
C VAL A 370 -5.48 -27.88 -11.73
N TRP A 371 -6.27 -28.77 -12.33
CA TRP A 371 -5.79 -29.76 -13.29
C TRP A 371 -5.21 -29.11 -14.55
N ASN A 372 -5.86 -28.07 -15.09
CA ASN A 372 -5.34 -27.33 -16.24
C ASN A 372 -3.98 -26.68 -15.93
N HIS A 373 -3.84 -26.04 -14.76
CA HIS A 373 -2.55 -25.48 -14.34
C HIS A 373 -1.47 -26.55 -14.20
N ILE A 374 -1.79 -27.70 -13.60
CA ILE A 374 -0.85 -28.82 -13.46
C ILE A 374 -0.38 -29.30 -14.84
N LEU A 375 -1.30 -29.50 -15.79
CA LEU A 375 -0.99 -29.93 -17.15
C LEU A 375 -0.07 -28.94 -17.87
N GLU A 376 -0.38 -27.64 -17.82
CA GLU A 376 0.45 -26.60 -18.42
C GLU A 376 1.85 -26.56 -17.80
N MET A 377 1.95 -26.70 -16.48
CA MET A 377 3.22 -26.72 -15.78
C MET A 377 4.06 -27.95 -16.13
N LEU A 378 3.46 -29.15 -16.17
CA LEU A 378 4.16 -30.37 -16.59
C LEU A 378 4.70 -30.22 -18.01
N ALA A 379 3.90 -29.70 -18.94
CA ALA A 379 4.34 -29.50 -20.33
C ALA A 379 5.45 -28.44 -20.44
N THR A 380 5.37 -27.38 -19.63
CA THR A 380 6.44 -26.38 -19.55
C THR A 380 7.71 -26.98 -18.96
N LEU A 381 7.61 -27.80 -17.92
CA LEU A 381 8.75 -28.49 -17.33
C LEU A 381 9.42 -29.46 -18.31
N GLN A 382 8.64 -30.24 -19.06
CA GLN A 382 9.17 -31.12 -20.10
C GLN A 382 9.97 -30.32 -21.14
N LYS A 383 9.40 -29.21 -21.64
CA LYS A 383 10.09 -28.29 -22.57
C LYS A 383 11.38 -27.71 -21.99
N CYS A 384 11.39 -27.36 -20.70
CA CYS A 384 12.57 -26.76 -20.05
C CYS A 384 13.67 -27.77 -19.67
N LYS A 385 13.33 -29.03 -19.38
CA LYS A 385 14.21 -30.00 -18.71
C LYS A 385 14.46 -31.29 -19.47
N GLY A 386 13.69 -31.59 -20.50
CA GLY A 386 13.86 -32.77 -21.35
C GLY A 386 14.07 -34.03 -20.53
N GLN A 387 15.23 -34.67 -20.68
CA GLN A 387 15.56 -35.93 -20.00
C GLN A 387 15.41 -35.88 -18.46
N GLN A 388 15.74 -34.78 -17.79
CA GLN A 388 15.56 -34.69 -16.33
C GLN A 388 14.08 -34.76 -15.91
N PHE A 389 13.19 -34.23 -16.76
CA PHE A 389 11.75 -34.37 -16.55
C PHE A 389 11.32 -35.81 -16.80
N GLU A 390 11.75 -36.43 -17.92
CA GLU A 390 11.40 -37.81 -18.26
C GLU A 390 11.81 -38.80 -17.16
N GLU A 391 13.00 -38.64 -16.58
CA GLU A 391 13.47 -39.47 -15.47
C GLU A 391 12.58 -39.35 -14.22
N ALA A 392 12.13 -38.13 -13.90
CA ALA A 392 11.22 -37.88 -12.78
C ALA A 392 9.79 -38.34 -13.08
N TRP A 393 9.36 -38.25 -14.34
CA TRP A 393 8.01 -38.60 -14.80
C TRP A 393 7.80 -40.11 -14.89
N LYS A 394 8.83 -40.86 -15.31
CA LYS A 394 8.77 -42.31 -15.58
C LYS A 394 8.18 -43.15 -14.45
N LYS A 395 8.41 -42.78 -13.19
CA LYS A 395 7.86 -43.51 -12.02
C LYS A 395 6.34 -43.38 -11.87
N HIS A 396 5.72 -42.41 -12.53
CA HIS A 396 4.28 -42.12 -12.48
C HIS A 396 3.51 -42.70 -13.68
N GLU A 397 4.19 -43.14 -14.74
CA GLU A 397 3.55 -43.67 -15.98
C GLU A 397 2.71 -44.93 -15.75
N VAL A 398 3.03 -45.69 -14.70
CA VAL A 398 2.33 -46.95 -14.34
C VAL A 398 1.23 -46.74 -13.30
N ASP A 399 0.98 -45.49 -12.88
CA ASP A 399 0.00 -45.18 -11.85
C ASP A 399 -1.43 -45.15 -12.44
N PRO A 400 -2.31 -46.08 -12.05
CA PRO A 400 -3.65 -46.17 -12.62
C PRO A 400 -4.49 -44.92 -12.34
N ASP A 401 -4.25 -44.20 -11.24
CA ASP A 401 -4.98 -42.99 -10.86
C ASP A 401 -4.66 -41.80 -11.79
N LEU A 402 -3.58 -41.89 -12.57
CA LEU A 402 -3.10 -40.81 -13.44
C LEU A 402 -3.46 -41.01 -14.91
N THR A 403 -4.26 -42.02 -15.25
CA THR A 403 -4.60 -42.36 -16.65
C THR A 403 -5.12 -41.15 -17.44
N MET A 404 -6.02 -40.35 -16.86
CA MET A 404 -6.51 -39.13 -17.54
C MET A 404 -5.43 -38.05 -17.67
N LEU A 405 -4.62 -37.83 -16.63
CA LEU A 405 -3.52 -36.87 -16.66
C LEU A 405 -2.52 -37.21 -17.77
N LEU A 406 -2.13 -38.49 -17.85
CA LEU A 406 -1.23 -39.01 -18.88
C LEU A 406 -1.80 -38.81 -20.29
N SER A 407 -3.08 -39.10 -20.50
CA SER A 407 -3.74 -38.87 -21.79
C SER A 407 -3.72 -37.39 -22.18
N CYS A 408 -4.18 -36.50 -21.30
CA CYS A 408 -4.22 -35.06 -21.56
C CYS A 408 -2.83 -34.46 -21.75
N PHE A 409 -1.84 -34.93 -20.98
CA PHE A 409 -0.46 -34.50 -21.10
C PHE A 409 0.14 -34.87 -22.47
N ASN A 410 -0.06 -36.12 -22.91
CA ASN A 410 0.41 -36.58 -24.22
C ASN A 410 -0.25 -35.82 -25.37
N GLU A 411 -1.56 -35.54 -25.28
CA GLU A 411 -2.26 -34.70 -26.26
C GLU A 411 -1.71 -33.27 -26.30
N LEU A 412 -1.40 -32.69 -25.15
CA LEU A 412 -0.88 -31.33 -25.07
C LEU A 412 0.57 -31.24 -25.60
N CYS A 413 1.39 -32.25 -25.36
CA CYS A 413 2.75 -32.31 -25.88
C CYS A 413 2.78 -32.55 -27.40
N THR A 414 1.90 -33.41 -27.93
CA THR A 414 1.78 -33.64 -29.38
C THR A 414 1.28 -32.42 -30.15
N LYS A 415 0.31 -31.65 -29.60
CA LYS A 415 -0.14 -30.37 -30.17
C LYS A 415 0.96 -29.32 -30.25
N ASN A 416 1.87 -29.31 -29.26
CA ASN A 416 2.99 -28.37 -29.23
C ASN A 416 4.13 -28.72 -30.20
N HIS A 417 4.18 -29.94 -30.72
CA HIS A 417 5.16 -30.37 -31.72
C HIS A 417 4.68 -30.19 -33.17
N SER A 418 3.40 -29.90 -33.37
CA SER A 418 2.77 -29.68 -34.68
C SER A 418 2.54 -28.20 -35.02
N SER A 419 2.98 -27.28 -34.14
CA SER A 419 3.03 -25.82 -34.32
C SER A 419 4.47 -25.33 -34.30
#